data_AF-A0A496WX87-F1
#
_entry.id   AF-A0A496WX87-F1
#
_cell.length_a   1.000
_cell.length_b   1.000
_cell.length_c   1.000
_cell.angle_alpha   90.00
_cell.angle_beta   90.00
_cell.angle_gamma   90.00
#
_symmetry.space_group_name_H-M   'P 1'
#
loop_
_entity.id
_entity.type
_entity.pdbx_description
1 polymer ?
#
loop_
_entity_poly.entity_id
_entity_poly.type
_entity_poly.pdbx_seq_one_letter_code
_entity_poly.pdbx_strand_id
1 'polypeptide(L)'
;MNWDAIGAVGEILGAGAVVISLIYLAAQIRIQNKESRMAAMHEISLGFRESLDKFGEREIADIFVRANKDFDSLTEVETLRLITSAAAFFRSWEEAYIQNEGGRLDSRIWNTINRYYTTIFSAPAFQQVWILRKEQFDDKFRDFVDNVDLKVYNLK
;
A
#
# COMPACT_ATOMS: atom_id res chain seq x y z
N MET A 1 -39.03 53.39 -9.00
CA MET A 1 -38.51 52.03 -9.28
C MET A 1 -37.73 51.61 -8.05
N ASN A 2 -38.14 50.54 -7.37
CA ASN A 2 -37.52 50.13 -6.10
C ASN A 2 -36.28 49.28 -6.38
N TRP A 3 -35.23 49.94 -6.85
CA TRP A 3 -33.94 49.31 -7.20
C TRP A 3 -33.32 48.57 -6.02
N ASP A 4 -33.56 49.05 -4.79
CA ASP A 4 -33.10 48.41 -3.56
C ASP A 4 -33.77 47.05 -3.35
N ALA A 5 -35.08 46.94 -3.62
CA ALA A 5 -35.79 45.66 -3.54
C ALA A 5 -35.30 44.65 -4.59
N ILE A 6 -34.99 45.10 -5.81
CA ILE A 6 -34.43 44.24 -6.87
C ILE A 6 -33.01 43.80 -6.49
N GLY A 7 -32.20 44.71 -5.93
CA GLY A 7 -30.87 44.41 -5.41
C GLY A 7 -30.90 43.36 -4.31
N ALA A 8 -31.77 43.54 -3.30
CA ALA A 8 -31.93 42.59 -2.20
C ALA A 8 -32.36 41.19 -2.68
N VAL A 9 -33.25 41.09 -3.68
CA VAL A 9 -33.61 39.80 -4.28
C VAL A 9 -32.43 39.17 -5.02
N GLY A 10 -31.65 39.97 -5.76
CA GLY A 10 -30.43 39.52 -6.42
C GLY A 10 -29.37 39.00 -5.44
N GLU A 11 -29.20 39.67 -4.31
CA GLU A 11 -28.30 39.25 -3.22
C GLU A 11 -28.74 37.93 -2.59
N ILE A 12 -30.04 37.75 -2.29
CA ILE A 12 -30.58 36.51 -1.74
C ILE A 12 -30.40 35.35 -2.73
N LEU A 13 -30.68 35.57 -4.02
CA LEU A 13 -30.50 34.56 -5.06
C LEU A 13 -29.02 34.22 -5.25
N GLY A 14 -28.14 35.22 -5.25
CA GLY A 14 -26.69 35.04 -5.35
C GLY A 14 -26.13 34.25 -4.15
N ALA A 15 -26.51 34.64 -2.92
CA ALA A 15 -26.14 33.92 -1.71
C ALA A 15 -26.66 32.48 -1.72
N GLY A 16 -27.91 32.27 -2.14
CA GLY A 16 -28.50 30.94 -2.31
C GLY A 16 -27.74 30.08 -3.31
N ALA A 17 -27.36 30.64 -4.46
CA ALA A 17 -26.55 29.94 -5.46
C ALA A 17 -25.18 29.53 -4.89
N VAL A 18 -24.50 30.42 -4.16
CA VAL A 18 -23.22 30.11 -3.50
C VAL A 18 -23.36 28.97 -2.50
N VAL A 19 -24.40 29.00 -1.64
CA VAL A 19 -24.65 27.92 -0.66
C VAL A 19 -24.88 26.58 -1.37
N ILE A 20 -25.68 26.56 -2.44
CA ILE A 20 -25.93 25.35 -3.24
C ILE A 20 -24.62 24.84 -3.87
N SER A 21 -23.81 25.73 -4.42
CA SER A 21 -22.50 25.36 -4.99
C SER A 21 -21.56 24.76 -3.94
N LEU A 22 -21.54 25.29 -2.71
CA LEU A 22 -20.73 24.73 -1.62
C LEU A 22 -21.23 23.35 -1.17
N ILE A 23 -22.54 23.13 -1.10
CA ILE A 23 -23.13 21.82 -0.80
C ILE A 23 -22.75 20.81 -1.89
N TYR A 24 -22.87 21.20 -3.15
CA TYR A 24 -22.48 20.36 -4.28
C TYR A 24 -20.98 20.01 -4.22
N LEU A 25 -20.11 20.99 -3.99
CA LEU A 25 -18.67 20.77 -3.88
C LEU A 25 -18.32 19.83 -2.71
N ALA A 26 -18.96 20.01 -1.55
CA ALA A 26 -18.76 19.13 -0.41
C ALA A 26 -19.19 17.69 -0.71
N ALA A 27 -20.31 17.50 -1.41
CA ALA A 27 -20.75 16.18 -1.86
C ALA A 27 -19.78 15.58 -2.90
N GLN A 28 -19.31 16.40 -3.85
CA GLN A 28 -18.35 16.01 -4.89
C GLN A 28 -17.03 15.53 -4.26
N ILE A 29 -16.47 16.26 -3.31
CA ILE A 29 -15.22 15.88 -2.61
C ILE A 29 -15.40 14.55 -1.86
N ARG A 30 -16.55 14.33 -1.21
CA ARG A 30 -16.82 13.06 -0.52
C ARG A 30 -16.85 11.87 -1.48
N ILE A 31 -17.46 12.03 -2.65
CA ILE A 31 -17.50 11.00 -3.69
C ILE A 31 -16.09 10.76 -4.25
N GLN A 32 -15.35 11.80 -4.59
CA GLN A 32 -13.97 11.70 -5.08
C GLN A 32 -13.06 10.98 -4.08
N ASN A 33 -13.17 11.29 -2.78
CA ASN A 33 -12.40 10.61 -1.74
C ASN A 33 -12.73 9.11 -1.66
N LYS A 34 -14.01 8.75 -1.83
CA LYS A 34 -14.43 7.35 -1.87
C LYS A 34 -13.83 6.61 -3.07
N GLU A 35 -13.93 7.19 -4.26
CA GLU A 35 -13.36 6.63 -5.49
C GLU A 35 -11.83 6.50 -5.38
N SER A 36 -11.14 7.53 -4.89
CA SER A 36 -9.69 7.50 -4.69
C SER A 36 -9.25 6.38 -3.76
N ARG A 37 -10.02 6.09 -2.70
CA ARG A 37 -9.73 4.97 -1.79
C ARG A 37 -9.96 3.61 -2.44
N MET A 38 -10.99 3.47 -3.26
CA MET A 38 -11.24 2.24 -4.01
C MET A 38 -10.15 1.98 -5.06
N ALA A 39 -9.67 3.03 -5.74
CA ALA A 39 -8.56 2.93 -6.68
C ALA A 39 -7.26 2.49 -5.98
N ALA A 40 -6.90 3.12 -4.86
CA ALA A 40 -5.72 2.73 -4.08
C ALA A 40 -5.79 1.26 -3.60
N MET A 41 -6.98 0.82 -3.17
CA MET A 41 -7.19 -0.58 -2.81
C MET A 41 -6.96 -1.53 -3.99
N HIS A 42 -7.47 -1.15 -5.17
CA HIS A 42 -7.33 -1.96 -6.37
C HIS A 42 -5.86 -2.11 -6.78
N GLU A 43 -5.11 -1.01 -6.76
CA GLU A 43 -3.67 -0.97 -7.05
C GLU A 43 -2.86 -1.87 -6.11
N ILE A 44 -3.07 -1.73 -4.79
CA ILE A 44 -2.41 -2.61 -3.81
C ILE A 44 -2.80 -4.07 -4.01
N SER A 45 -4.07 -4.34 -4.35
CA SER A 45 -4.53 -5.70 -4.63
C SER A 45 -3.88 -6.31 -5.87
N LEU A 46 -3.56 -5.49 -6.88
CA LEU A 46 -2.83 -5.93 -8.07
C LEU A 46 -1.37 -6.25 -7.72
N GLY A 47 -0.64 -5.33 -7.07
CA GLY A 47 0.75 -5.57 -6.65
C GLY A 47 0.89 -6.78 -5.72
N PHE A 48 -0.13 -7.01 -4.88
CA PHE A 48 -0.24 -8.21 -4.05
C PHE A 48 -0.37 -9.50 -4.88
N ARG A 49 -1.27 -9.53 -5.87
CA ARG A 49 -1.47 -10.70 -6.74
C ARG A 49 -0.22 -11.01 -7.55
N GLU A 50 0.40 -10.00 -8.13
CA GLU A 50 1.64 -10.17 -8.89
C GLU A 50 2.78 -10.72 -8.02
N SER A 51 2.85 -10.28 -6.77
CA SER A 51 3.82 -10.83 -5.81
C SER A 51 3.51 -12.31 -5.52
N LEU A 52 2.25 -12.64 -5.22
CA LEU A 52 1.83 -14.01 -4.95
C LEU A 52 2.08 -14.96 -6.12
N ASP A 53 1.75 -14.54 -7.34
CA ASP A 53 1.89 -15.37 -8.54
C ASP A 53 3.36 -15.77 -8.75
N LYS A 54 4.30 -14.83 -8.57
CA LYS A 54 5.75 -15.12 -8.65
C LYS A 54 6.22 -16.12 -7.61
N PHE A 55 5.73 -16.04 -6.37
CA PHE A 55 6.10 -17.00 -5.32
C PHE A 55 5.38 -18.35 -5.45
N GLY A 56 4.28 -18.41 -6.21
CA GLY A 56 3.59 -19.66 -6.55
C GLY A 56 4.32 -20.49 -7.61
N GLU A 57 5.28 -19.92 -8.34
CA GLU A 57 6.09 -20.65 -9.30
C GLU A 57 6.97 -21.69 -8.61
N ARG A 58 6.97 -22.92 -9.14
CA ARG A 58 7.67 -24.07 -8.52
C ARG A 58 9.14 -23.79 -8.23
N GLU A 59 9.83 -23.14 -9.15
CA GLU A 59 11.26 -22.82 -9.02
C GLU A 59 11.50 -21.88 -7.84
N ILE A 60 10.77 -20.76 -7.77
CA ILE A 60 10.90 -19.78 -6.68
C ILE A 60 10.46 -20.38 -5.36
N ALA A 61 9.39 -21.20 -5.34
CA ALA A 61 8.94 -21.88 -4.13
C ALA A 61 10.01 -22.83 -3.57
N ASP A 62 10.70 -23.61 -4.42
CA ASP A 62 11.81 -24.47 -4.00
C ASP A 62 12.98 -23.66 -3.43
N ILE A 63 13.42 -22.62 -4.16
CA ILE A 63 14.49 -21.71 -3.72
C ILE A 63 14.14 -21.11 -2.36
N PHE A 64 12.91 -20.60 -2.21
CA PHE A 64 12.45 -19.97 -0.97
C PHE A 64 12.43 -20.95 0.20
N VAL A 65 11.95 -22.18 0.02
CA VAL A 65 11.94 -23.21 1.07
C VAL A 65 13.35 -23.60 1.50
N ARG A 66 14.30 -23.73 0.56
CA ARG A 66 15.71 -24.00 0.88
C ARG A 66 16.36 -22.82 1.59
N ALA A 67 16.17 -21.61 1.07
CA ALA A 67 16.73 -20.37 1.63
C ALA A 67 16.26 -20.10 3.07
N ASN A 68 15.04 -20.53 3.43
CA ASN A 68 14.54 -20.43 4.79
C ASN A 68 15.25 -21.37 5.79
N LYS A 69 15.92 -22.41 5.31
CA LYS A 69 16.74 -23.31 6.13
C LYS A 69 18.20 -22.89 6.14
N ASP A 70 18.71 -22.56 4.95
CA ASP A 70 20.10 -22.16 4.73
C ASP A 70 20.18 -21.28 3.48
N PHE A 71 20.32 -19.97 3.69
CA PHE A 71 20.39 -18.98 2.62
C PHE A 71 21.71 -19.11 1.81
N ASP A 72 22.80 -19.48 2.48
CA ASP A 72 24.12 -19.58 1.86
C ASP A 72 24.26 -20.83 0.97
N SER A 73 23.31 -21.76 1.06
CA SER A 73 23.22 -22.91 0.16
C SER A 73 22.79 -22.55 -1.27
N LEU A 74 22.27 -21.35 -1.49
CA LEU A 74 21.83 -20.90 -2.80
C LEU A 74 23.00 -20.59 -3.72
N THR A 75 22.88 -20.96 -4.99
CA THR A 75 23.78 -20.46 -6.03
C THR A 75 23.58 -18.95 -6.25
N GLU A 76 24.52 -18.29 -6.92
CA GLU A 76 24.38 -16.86 -7.26
C GLU A 76 23.13 -16.59 -8.12
N VAL A 77 22.80 -17.49 -9.04
CA VAL A 77 21.61 -17.38 -9.90
C VAL A 77 20.33 -17.49 -9.07
N GLU A 78 20.25 -18.46 -8.17
CA GLU A 78 19.10 -18.63 -7.28
C GLU A 78 18.96 -17.46 -6.30
N THR A 79 20.08 -16.95 -5.81
CA THR A 79 20.14 -15.76 -4.94
C THR A 79 19.60 -14.55 -5.68
N LEU A 80 20.03 -14.32 -6.93
CA LEU A 80 19.52 -13.23 -7.76
C LEU A 80 18.02 -13.38 -8.00
N ARG A 81 17.54 -14.58 -8.34
CA ARG A 81 16.11 -14.87 -8.52
C ARG A 81 15.32 -14.53 -7.27
N LEU A 82 15.73 -15.03 -6.11
CA LEU A 82 15.08 -14.76 -4.84
C LEU A 82 15.06 -13.26 -4.51
N ILE A 83 16.19 -12.56 -4.69
CA ILE A 83 16.29 -11.11 -4.46
C ILE A 83 15.32 -10.35 -5.37
N THR A 84 15.26 -10.68 -6.66
CA THR A 84 14.36 -9.98 -7.60
C THR A 84 12.88 -10.24 -7.29
N SER A 85 12.52 -11.46 -6.86
CA SER A 85 11.16 -11.77 -6.42
C SER A 85 10.80 -11.05 -5.12
N ALA A 86 11.70 -11.04 -4.14
CA ALA A 86 11.51 -10.34 -2.88
C ALA A 86 11.47 -8.81 -3.07
N ALA A 87 12.21 -8.26 -4.04
CA ALA A 87 12.13 -6.83 -4.37
C ALA A 87 10.72 -6.42 -4.80
N ALA A 88 10.02 -7.23 -5.60
CA ALA A 88 8.64 -6.96 -5.97
C ALA A 88 7.71 -6.95 -4.74
N PHE A 89 7.91 -7.91 -3.82
CA PHE A 89 7.17 -7.97 -2.55
C PHE A 89 7.41 -6.72 -1.68
N PHE A 90 8.67 -6.33 -1.47
CA PHE A 90 8.99 -5.16 -0.65
C PHE A 90 8.52 -3.85 -1.29
N ARG A 91 8.59 -3.74 -2.63
CA ARG A 91 8.11 -2.55 -3.35
C ARG A 91 6.59 -2.38 -3.21
N SER A 92 5.85 -3.48 -3.30
CA SER A 92 4.40 -3.48 -3.09
C SER A 92 4.03 -3.15 -1.63
N TRP A 93 4.85 -3.56 -0.67
CA TRP A 93 4.66 -3.19 0.74
C TRP A 93 4.96 -1.71 1.00
N GLU A 94 6.06 -1.19 0.45
CA GLU A 94 6.43 0.22 0.55
C GLU A 94 5.34 1.12 -0.03
N GLU A 95 4.79 0.75 -1.18
CA GLU A 95 3.67 1.48 -1.80
C GLU A 95 2.44 1.50 -0.88
N ALA A 96 2.06 0.33 -0.33
CA ALA A 96 0.95 0.26 0.62
C ALA A 96 1.22 1.10 1.88
N TYR A 97 2.46 1.16 2.35
CA TYR A 97 2.88 2.00 3.48
C TYR A 97 2.71 3.48 3.17
N ILE A 98 3.20 3.95 2.02
CA ILE A 98 3.08 5.35 1.58
C ILE A 98 1.61 5.76 1.44
N GLN A 99 0.77 4.88 0.87
CA GLN A 99 -0.67 5.12 0.73
C GLN A 99 -1.36 5.19 2.11
N ASN A 100 -0.93 4.39 3.08
CA ASN A 100 -1.42 4.47 4.45
C ASN A 100 -0.98 5.76 5.16
N GLU A 101 0.30 6.14 5.06
CA GLU A 101 0.81 7.39 5.64
C GLU A 101 0.05 8.61 5.07
N GLY A 102 -0.27 8.57 3.77
CA GLY A 102 -1.09 9.59 3.09
C GLY A 102 -2.58 9.57 3.46
N GLY A 103 -3.03 8.71 4.38
CA GLY A 103 -4.43 8.63 4.84
C GLY A 103 -5.41 8.04 3.83
N ARG A 104 -4.92 7.38 2.78
CA ARG A 104 -5.77 6.80 1.71
C ARG A 104 -6.30 5.41 2.06
N LEU A 105 -5.64 4.73 3.00
CA LEU A 105 -6.09 3.44 3.53
C LEU A 105 -6.72 3.64 4.91
N ASP A 106 -7.88 3.03 5.14
CA ASP A 106 -8.40 2.94 6.49
C ASP A 106 -7.62 1.89 7.30
N SER A 107 -7.63 2.06 8.62
CA SER A 107 -6.87 1.21 9.53
C SER A 107 -7.20 -0.27 9.42
N ARG A 108 -8.46 -0.65 9.12
CA ARG A 108 -8.83 -2.07 9.00
C ARG A 108 -8.18 -2.71 7.76
N ILE A 109 -8.15 -1.97 6.67
CA ILE A 109 -7.51 -2.37 5.42
C ILE A 109 -6.00 -2.44 5.59
N TRP A 110 -5.39 -1.37 6.12
CA TRP A 110 -3.97 -1.33 6.41
C TRP A 110 -3.53 -2.49 7.30
N ASN A 111 -4.23 -2.74 8.42
CA ASN A 111 -3.91 -3.82 9.33
C ASN A 111 -4.00 -5.22 8.67
N THR A 112 -4.87 -5.38 7.66
CA THR A 112 -5.00 -6.64 6.93
C THR A 112 -3.84 -6.84 5.96
N ILE A 113 -3.53 -5.81 5.17
CA ILE A 113 -2.40 -5.81 4.24
C ILE A 113 -1.08 -5.99 5.00
N ASN A 114 -0.88 -5.20 6.05
CA ASN A 114 0.34 -5.24 6.85
C ASN A 114 0.52 -6.58 7.57
N ARG A 115 -0.56 -7.23 8.04
CA ARG A 115 -0.47 -8.57 8.64
C ARG A 115 0.04 -9.61 7.64
N TYR A 116 -0.35 -9.50 6.37
CA TYR A 116 0.19 -10.40 5.36
C TYR A 116 1.69 -10.17 5.18
N TYR A 117 2.11 -8.93 4.94
CA TYR A 117 3.52 -8.62 4.69
C TYR A 117 4.40 -8.99 5.87
N THR A 118 4.00 -8.66 7.09
CA THR A 118 4.74 -9.03 8.32
C THR A 118 4.80 -10.54 8.55
N THR A 119 3.76 -11.28 8.17
CA THR A 119 3.79 -12.75 8.22
C THR A 119 4.85 -13.28 7.27
N ILE A 120 4.80 -12.92 5.98
CA ILE A 120 5.74 -13.44 4.98
C ILE A 120 7.17 -12.94 5.25
N PHE A 121 7.33 -11.68 5.66
CA PHE A 121 8.63 -11.08 5.98
C PHE A 121 9.34 -11.80 7.14
N SER A 122 8.61 -12.39 8.08
CA SER A 122 9.23 -13.15 9.18
C SER A 122 9.96 -14.41 8.73
N ALA A 123 9.81 -14.82 7.47
CA ALA A 123 10.57 -15.91 6.87
C ALA A 123 12.08 -15.55 6.80
N PRO A 124 12.99 -16.41 7.29
CA PRO A 124 14.43 -16.13 7.29
C PRO A 124 15.00 -15.68 5.95
N ALA A 125 14.52 -16.26 4.84
CA ALA A 125 14.97 -15.90 3.49
C ALA A 125 14.71 -14.41 3.18
N PHE A 126 13.56 -13.87 3.58
CA PHE A 126 13.23 -12.47 3.31
C PHE A 126 13.93 -11.52 4.27
N GLN A 127 14.15 -11.91 5.52
CA GLN A 127 15.00 -11.16 6.45
C GLN A 127 16.41 -10.97 5.87
N GLN A 128 16.99 -12.02 5.29
CA GLN A 128 18.31 -11.93 4.66
C GLN A 128 18.30 -11.02 3.44
N VAL A 129 17.31 -11.14 2.54
CA VAL A 129 17.20 -10.22 1.40
C VAL A 129 17.04 -8.77 1.86
N TRP A 130 16.25 -8.53 2.91
CA TRP A 130 16.08 -7.19 3.48
C TRP A 130 17.40 -6.60 3.96
N ILE A 131 18.19 -7.34 4.74
CA ILE A 131 19.53 -6.91 5.17
C ILE A 131 20.40 -6.52 3.96
N LEU A 132 20.34 -7.30 2.88
CA LEU A 132 21.14 -7.07 1.68
C LEU A 132 20.69 -5.87 0.82
N ARG A 133 19.43 -5.43 0.94
CA ARG A 133 18.81 -4.51 -0.03
C ARG A 133 18.03 -3.35 0.58
N LYS A 134 17.85 -3.30 1.91
CA LYS A 134 17.01 -2.28 2.57
C LYS A 134 17.41 -0.85 2.23
N GLU A 135 18.68 -0.57 1.98
CA GLU A 135 19.19 0.75 1.57
C GLU A 135 18.57 1.30 0.26
N GLN A 136 17.84 0.48 -0.50
CA GLN A 136 17.15 0.90 -1.73
C GLN A 136 15.76 1.50 -1.48
N PHE A 137 15.27 1.45 -0.25
CA PHE A 137 13.92 1.87 0.13
C PHE A 137 13.92 3.18 0.94
N ASP A 138 12.77 3.85 1.00
CA ASP A 138 12.57 5.09 1.77
C ASP A 138 12.89 4.90 3.26
N ASP A 139 13.62 5.86 3.85
CA ASP A 139 14.01 5.94 5.26
C ASP A 139 12.86 5.60 6.21
N LYS A 140 11.69 6.22 6.01
CA LYS A 140 10.53 5.98 6.89
C LYS A 140 10.00 4.56 6.78
N PHE A 141 10.00 4.00 5.57
CA PHE A 141 9.58 2.63 5.36
C PHE A 141 10.59 1.66 5.98
N ARG A 142 11.90 1.95 5.86
CA ARG A 142 12.94 1.15 6.51
C ARG A 142 12.78 1.12 8.02
N ASP A 143 12.60 2.29 8.63
CA ASP A 143 12.35 2.42 10.06
C ASP A 143 11.10 1.66 10.48
N PHE A 144 10.03 1.74 9.68
CA PHE A 144 8.81 0.99 9.93
C PHE A 144 9.04 -0.52 9.89
N VAL A 145 9.69 -1.05 8.85
CA VAL A 145 9.94 -2.50 8.68
C VAL A 145 10.89 -3.03 9.75
N ASP A 146 11.94 -2.28 10.10
CA ASP A 146 12.92 -2.68 11.12
C ASP A 146 12.30 -2.74 12.53
N ASN A 147 11.18 -2.05 12.77
CA ASN A 147 10.49 -2.00 14.07
C ASN A 147 9.12 -2.68 14.08
N VAL A 148 8.74 -3.38 13.01
CA VAL A 148 7.41 -3.99 12.92
C VAL A 148 7.32 -5.27 13.75
N ASP A 149 6.18 -5.48 14.41
CA ASP A 149 5.89 -6.75 15.07
C ASP A 149 5.73 -7.86 14.04
N LEU A 150 6.72 -8.74 13.97
CA LEU A 150 6.67 -9.92 13.11
C LEU A 150 5.59 -10.89 13.59
N LYS A 151 4.81 -11.41 12.63
CA LYS A 151 3.88 -12.52 12.85
C LYS A 151 4.55 -13.80 12.38
N VAL A 152 4.49 -14.86 13.18
CA VAL A 152 5.19 -16.11 12.89
C VAL A 152 4.75 -16.67 11.54
N TYR A 153 5.70 -16.77 10.61
CA TYR A 153 5.53 -17.52 9.37
C TYR A 153 5.57 -19.02 9.65
N ASN A 154 4.50 -19.72 9.29
CA ASN A 154 4.46 -21.18 9.27
C ASN A 154 3.93 -21.65 7.92
N LEU A 155 4.68 -22.54 7.26
CA LEU A 155 4.26 -23.20 6.02
C LEU A 155 3.22 -24.31 6.26
N LYS A 156 3.17 -24.86 7.48
CA LYS A 156 2.28 -25.93 7.94
C LYS A 156 1.93 -25.73 9.40
#